data_AF-A0A933N8S0-F1
#
_entry.id   AF-A0A933N8S0-F1
#
_cell.length_a   1.000
_cell.length_b   1.000
_cell.length_c   1.000
_cell.angle_alpha   90.00
_cell.angle_beta   90.00
_cell.angle_gamma   90.00
#
_symmetry.space_group_name_H-M   'P 1'
#
loop_
_entity.id
_entity.type
_entity.pdbx_description
1 polymer ?
#
loop_
_entity_poly.entity_id
_entity_poly.type
_entity_poly.pdbx_seq_one_letter_code
_entity_poly.pdbx_strand_id
1 'polypeptide(L)'
;MVDTRVPVLELHQYGMDSDEDRLFVFAAPAKDLASWAGVPRKAWRLRMLYQRWVKPARERELAEFWNRASRPNRGLGETCILGPTAITLALQDDVSVADGKIHLRYDSPLRVDADKRESLCQLAGLVLPRVRARLTQDQSAIVDDFLARPRMVTPEHAHDYVFEFAVQLAQMAADASWFVEENQIEEEDLTEMVVALEALCRPALVVDGQHRLLGAADSGTRRESTHVVLPVVALPKSNWVEQIYQFIVINEKAEKVEPSLLTDIFGSSLTRFEQVTLRNRFARARVDVEARIAAVVTGRDFASPFLDMVRFQFGPDGKYSKGFITDKTIRLLIDGATRHARGWRNDEEFFDELVRLTIAERQDWEAWTSGKWREYWFSFWRTVGEYYNEQARQVASGPLWTKEFQTNLTKAVTLRILQKLFIDKMIAEVTQLDGLRSVLEEALGAEAAEVHLKNKKQELAFPADVDDFPAYVTERFLKYIPVRVFLSTWVKSLDDDQGRQNLYDELERAFERVRKGQRYVLRGSGGVFAPSSAEPPSDD
;
A
#
# COMPACT_ATOMS: atom_id res chain seq x y z
N MET A 1 33.00 24.76 -3.11
CA MET A 1 32.74 23.48 -2.42
C MET A 1 33.53 23.45 -1.13
N VAL A 2 32.93 22.99 -0.04
CA VAL A 2 33.62 22.86 1.25
C VAL A 2 34.14 21.43 1.33
N ASP A 3 35.47 21.27 1.35
CA ASP A 3 36.11 19.99 1.71
C ASP A 3 36.04 19.87 3.23
N THR A 4 34.94 19.30 3.74
CA THR A 4 34.74 19.11 5.18
C THR A 4 35.21 17.71 5.57
N ARG A 5 36.20 17.65 6.46
CA ARG A 5 36.62 16.41 7.13
C ARG A 5 36.18 16.42 8.57
N VAL A 6 35.31 15.48 8.95
CA VAL A 6 34.78 15.39 10.32
C VAL A 6 35.30 14.13 11.02
N PRO A 7 35.64 14.20 12.32
CA PRO A 7 35.97 13.01 13.09
C PRO A 7 34.84 11.98 13.04
N VAL A 8 35.20 10.71 12.86
CA VAL A 8 34.24 9.60 12.77
C VAL A 8 34.69 8.45 13.66
N LEU A 9 33.73 7.82 14.32
CA LEU A 9 33.90 6.56 15.02
C LEU A 9 33.31 5.46 14.17
N GLU A 10 34.12 4.44 13.87
CA GLU A 10 33.66 3.21 13.28
C GLU A 10 33.37 2.20 14.40
N LEU A 11 32.21 1.54 14.33
CA LEU A 11 31.79 0.56 15.33
C LEU A 11 31.02 -0.59 14.70
N HIS A 12 31.10 -1.75 15.36
CA HIS A 12 30.40 -2.98 14.96
C HIS A 12 29.27 -3.25 15.95
N GLN A 13 28.02 -3.12 15.50
CA GLN A 13 26.82 -3.11 16.36
C GLN A 13 26.65 -4.40 17.19
N TYR A 14 27.00 -5.54 16.62
CA TYR A 14 26.86 -6.89 17.15
C TYR A 14 28.22 -7.52 17.48
N GLY A 15 29.32 -6.78 17.29
CA GLY A 15 30.68 -7.30 17.46
C GLY A 15 31.07 -8.32 16.41
N MET A 16 30.35 -8.36 15.29
CA MET A 16 30.71 -9.14 14.12
C MET A 16 31.57 -8.25 13.23
N ASP A 17 32.82 -8.65 12.98
CA ASP A 17 33.76 -7.94 12.09
C ASP A 17 33.34 -8.10 10.60
N SER A 18 32.09 -7.77 10.29
CA SER A 18 31.46 -7.87 8.99
C SER A 18 30.91 -6.52 8.56
N ASP A 19 30.81 -6.32 7.24
CA ASP A 19 30.27 -5.07 6.68
C ASP A 19 28.79 -4.83 7.05
N GLU A 20 28.01 -5.89 7.26
CA GLU A 20 26.60 -5.79 7.67
C GLU A 20 26.43 -5.28 9.10
N ASP A 21 27.48 -5.37 9.91
CA ASP A 21 27.49 -4.94 11.31
C ASP A 21 28.12 -3.55 11.52
N ARG A 22 28.78 -3.04 10.48
CA ARG A 22 29.59 -1.84 10.53
C ARG A 22 28.70 -0.60 10.54
N LEU A 23 29.04 0.36 11.40
CA LEU A 23 28.36 1.66 11.52
C LEU A 23 29.39 2.77 11.64
N PHE A 24 29.05 3.94 11.10
CA PHE A 24 29.82 5.16 11.33
C PHE A 24 29.03 6.16 12.17
N VAL A 25 29.65 6.68 13.22
CA VAL A 25 29.06 7.70 14.08
C VAL A 25 29.92 8.95 14.05
N PHE A 26 29.32 10.08 13.70
CA PHE A 26 30.01 11.37 13.63
C PHE A 26 29.03 12.51 13.88
N ALA A 27 29.54 13.73 13.96
CA ALA A 27 28.73 14.94 14.03
C ALA A 27 29.27 15.96 13.04
N ALA A 28 28.38 16.57 12.26
CA ALA A 28 28.77 17.51 11.20
C ALA A 28 27.79 18.69 11.09
N PRO A 29 28.23 19.84 10.55
CA PRO A 29 27.34 20.96 10.27
C PRO A 29 26.18 20.53 9.35
N ALA A 30 24.96 20.95 9.68
CA ALA A 30 23.76 20.58 8.93
C ALA A 30 23.81 21.03 7.46
N LYS A 31 24.44 22.18 7.17
CA LYS A 31 24.67 22.65 5.79
C LYS A 31 25.55 21.70 4.99
N ASP A 32 26.64 21.24 5.60
CA ASP A 32 27.57 20.30 4.97
C ASP A 32 26.86 18.97 4.71
N LEU A 33 26.13 18.45 5.71
CA LEU A 33 25.30 17.25 5.57
C LEU A 33 24.22 17.40 4.49
N ALA A 34 23.55 18.54 4.38
CA ALA A 34 22.51 18.77 3.37
C ALA A 34 23.08 18.91 1.95
N SER A 35 24.34 19.34 1.82
CA SER A 35 25.06 19.34 0.54
C SER A 35 25.66 17.98 0.17
N TRP A 36 25.94 17.13 1.16
CA TRP A 36 26.55 15.83 0.96
C TRP A 36 25.54 14.68 0.85
N ALA A 37 24.44 14.72 1.61
CA ALA A 37 23.43 13.67 1.64
C ALA A 37 22.18 14.07 0.85
N GLY A 38 21.67 13.14 0.05
CA GLY A 38 20.40 13.26 -0.66
C GLY A 38 19.22 12.85 0.19
N VAL A 39 18.06 13.43 -0.11
CA VAL A 39 16.80 13.10 0.55
C VAL A 39 15.91 12.38 -0.48
N PRO A 40 15.69 11.05 -0.37
CA PRO A 40 14.92 10.28 -1.37
C PRO A 40 13.42 10.53 -1.21
N ARG A 41 12.99 11.74 -1.60
CA ARG A 41 11.60 12.20 -1.50
C ARG A 41 10.82 11.80 -2.72
N LYS A 42 9.58 11.37 -2.53
CA LYS A 42 8.63 11.25 -3.64
C LYS A 42 8.47 12.62 -4.31
N ALA A 43 8.52 12.63 -5.63
CA ALA A 43 8.34 13.80 -6.49
C ALA A 43 7.43 13.45 -7.67
N TRP A 44 7.19 14.39 -8.59
CA TRP A 44 6.38 14.16 -9.78
C TRP A 44 6.85 12.90 -10.54
N ARG A 45 5.96 11.89 -10.62
CA ARG A 45 6.22 10.53 -11.17
C ARG A 45 7.40 9.73 -10.58
N LEU A 46 8.25 10.32 -9.74
CA LEU A 46 9.31 9.64 -8.99
C LEU A 46 8.76 8.92 -7.75
N ARG A 47 7.91 7.91 -7.98
CA ARG A 47 7.18 7.20 -6.92
C ARG A 47 8.00 6.16 -6.18
N MET A 48 9.07 5.67 -6.81
CA MET A 48 9.96 4.66 -6.24
C MET A 48 10.57 5.09 -4.89
N LEU A 49 10.64 6.38 -4.63
CA LEU A 49 11.23 6.97 -3.43
C LEU A 49 10.35 6.75 -2.19
N TYR A 50 10.93 6.71 -0.99
CA TYR A 50 10.22 6.25 0.23
C TYR A 50 9.94 7.36 1.25
N GLN A 51 10.52 8.56 1.10
CA GLN A 51 10.23 9.67 2.00
C GLN A 51 9.07 10.55 1.52
N ARG A 52 8.35 11.12 2.49
CA ARG A 52 7.18 11.97 2.25
C ARG A 52 7.57 13.25 1.53
N TRP A 53 6.61 13.79 0.78
CA TRP A 53 6.57 15.19 0.37
C TRP A 53 6.76 16.08 1.59
N VAL A 54 7.61 17.09 1.46
CA VAL A 54 7.77 18.05 2.54
C VAL A 54 6.64 19.05 2.49
N LYS A 55 5.95 19.20 3.62
CA LYS A 55 4.93 20.24 3.77
C LYS A 55 5.65 21.56 4.06
N PRO A 56 5.47 22.63 3.26
CA PRO A 56 6.12 23.92 3.50
C PRO A 56 5.85 24.50 4.89
N ALA A 57 4.71 24.15 5.50
CA ALA A 57 4.39 24.52 6.88
C ALA A 57 5.36 23.89 7.91
N ARG A 58 5.73 22.61 7.71
CA ARG A 58 6.61 21.87 8.63
C ARG A 58 8.06 22.32 8.53
N GLU A 59 8.53 22.64 7.33
CA GLU A 59 9.84 23.28 7.13
C GLU A 59 9.95 24.60 7.86
N ARG A 60 8.93 25.48 7.71
CA ARG A 60 8.89 26.76 8.43
C ARG A 60 8.92 26.59 9.94
N GLU A 61 8.11 25.68 10.48
CA GLU A 61 8.07 25.40 11.92
C GLU A 61 9.44 24.96 12.48
N LEU A 62 10.14 24.10 11.75
CA LEU A 62 11.46 23.61 12.16
C LEU A 62 12.55 24.66 12.00
N ALA A 63 12.53 25.44 10.93
CA ALA A 63 13.41 26.58 10.76
C ALA A 63 13.20 27.59 11.91
N GLU A 64 11.96 27.86 12.31
CA GLU A 64 11.64 28.72 13.46
C GLU A 64 12.11 28.14 14.80
N PHE A 65 11.96 26.83 15.00
CA PHE A 65 12.49 26.12 16.17
C PHE A 65 14.02 26.32 16.27
N TRP A 66 14.76 26.03 15.21
CA TRP A 66 16.20 26.17 15.20
C TRP A 66 16.63 27.63 15.31
N ASN A 67 15.96 28.57 14.66
CA ASN A 67 16.23 30.00 14.83
C ASN A 67 16.02 30.49 16.27
N ARG A 68 15.10 29.88 17.03
CA ARG A 68 14.93 30.15 18.46
C ARG A 68 16.03 29.51 19.31
N ALA A 69 16.40 28.26 19.02
CA ALA A 69 17.48 27.56 19.69
C ALA A 69 18.85 28.24 19.46
N SER A 70 19.03 28.80 18.25
CA SER A 70 20.21 29.53 17.78
C SER A 70 20.30 30.97 18.26
N ARG A 71 19.46 31.41 19.20
CA ARG A 71 19.59 32.76 19.77
C ARG A 71 20.86 32.83 20.61
N PRO A 72 21.82 33.71 20.27
CA PRO A 72 23.05 33.82 21.03
C PRO A 72 22.71 34.26 22.46
N ASN A 73 23.22 33.50 23.43
CA ASN A 73 23.35 34.02 24.79
C ASN A 73 24.30 35.23 24.71
N ARG A 74 23.81 36.41 25.11
CA ARG A 74 24.58 37.66 25.08
C ARG A 74 25.94 37.43 25.76
N GLY A 75 27.03 37.43 24.98
CA GLY A 75 28.40 37.37 25.49
C GLY A 75 29.25 36.17 25.05
N LEU A 76 28.67 35.15 24.40
CA LEU A 76 29.45 34.04 23.80
C LEU A 76 29.63 34.31 22.29
N GLY A 77 30.82 34.03 21.75
CA GLY A 77 31.19 34.23 20.34
C GLY A 77 30.42 33.32 19.37
N GLU A 78 31.10 32.76 18.36
CA GLU A 78 30.50 31.74 17.49
C GLU A 78 29.87 30.63 18.34
N THR A 79 28.59 30.33 18.09
CA THR A 79 27.84 29.35 18.87
C THR A 79 27.61 28.11 18.02
N CYS A 80 28.13 26.97 18.46
CA CYS A 80 27.83 25.67 17.87
C CYS A 80 26.70 25.03 18.67
N ILE A 81 25.65 24.59 17.99
CA ILE A 81 24.51 23.93 18.63
C ILE A 81 24.46 22.49 18.16
N LEU A 82 24.63 21.57 19.11
CA LEU A 82 24.46 20.15 18.85
C LEU A 82 22.97 19.81 18.80
N GLY A 83 22.52 19.21 17.70
CA GLY A 83 21.16 18.71 17.57
C GLY A 83 20.90 17.58 18.56
N PRO A 84 19.69 17.50 19.14
CA PRO A 84 19.42 16.63 20.28
C PRO A 84 19.30 15.14 19.91
N THR A 85 19.17 14.82 18.63
CA THR A 85 18.92 13.46 18.14
C THR A 85 19.69 13.20 16.86
N ALA A 86 20.23 11.99 16.73
CA ALA A 86 20.97 11.61 15.54
C ALA A 86 20.05 11.46 14.32
N ILE A 87 20.53 11.85 13.15
CA ILE A 87 19.92 11.48 11.87
C ILE A 87 20.54 10.16 11.39
N THR A 88 19.78 9.41 10.59
CA THR A 88 20.26 8.14 10.02
C THR A 88 20.51 8.32 8.53
N LEU A 89 21.73 7.99 8.08
CA LEU A 89 22.12 8.05 6.68
C LEU A 89 22.45 6.64 6.18
N ALA A 90 22.16 6.37 4.91
CA ALA A 90 22.60 5.19 4.18
C ALA A 90 23.67 5.60 3.19
N LEU A 91 24.87 5.05 3.32
CA LEU A 91 25.97 5.32 2.41
C LEU A 91 25.78 4.47 1.15
N GLN A 92 25.79 5.14 0.00
CA GLN A 92 25.58 4.48 -1.29
C GLN A 92 26.83 3.76 -1.78
N ASP A 93 28.00 4.33 -1.48
CA ASP A 93 29.31 3.83 -1.87
C ASP A 93 30.23 3.78 -0.63
N ASP A 94 31.38 3.12 -0.77
CA ASP A 94 32.39 3.11 0.29
C ASP A 94 32.90 4.54 0.55
N VAL A 95 32.66 5.05 1.76
CA VAL A 95 33.12 6.38 2.15
C VAL A 95 34.61 6.35 2.45
N SER A 96 35.32 7.37 1.97
CA SER A 96 36.73 7.55 2.31
C SER A 96 36.86 7.97 3.78
N VAL A 97 37.20 7.00 4.63
CA VAL A 97 37.61 7.23 6.01
C VAL A 97 39.13 7.15 6.05
N ALA A 98 39.77 8.26 6.42
CA ALA A 98 41.22 8.36 6.56
C ALA A 98 41.55 9.12 7.84
N ASP A 99 42.53 8.62 8.60
CA ASP A 99 42.98 9.22 9.87
C ASP A 99 41.85 9.48 10.88
N GLY A 100 40.88 8.55 10.94
CA GLY A 100 39.70 8.68 11.83
C GLY A 100 38.76 9.82 11.42
N LYS A 101 38.79 10.27 10.17
CA LYS A 101 37.91 11.29 9.63
C LYS A 101 37.17 10.81 8.38
N ILE A 102 35.89 11.15 8.29
CA ILE A 102 35.08 10.97 7.09
C ILE A 102 35.09 12.27 6.28
N HIS A 103 35.22 12.13 4.96
CA HIS A 103 35.24 13.24 4.02
C HIS A 103 33.83 13.47 3.45
N LEU A 104 33.24 14.60 3.81
CA LEU A 104 31.91 15.00 3.36
C LEU A 104 32.04 15.84 2.08
N ARG A 105 32.24 15.16 0.95
CA ARG A 105 32.36 15.80 -0.35
C ARG A 105 31.40 15.19 -1.36
N TYR A 106 30.71 16.07 -2.07
CA TYR A 106 29.89 15.73 -3.22
C TYR A 106 30.24 16.71 -4.35
N ASP A 107 30.88 16.19 -5.38
CA ASP A 107 31.09 16.93 -6.62
C ASP A 107 29.84 16.72 -7.48
N SER A 108 28.93 17.69 -7.49
CA SER A 108 27.71 17.58 -8.30
C SER A 108 28.11 17.32 -9.76
N PRO A 109 27.51 16.31 -10.43
CA PRO A 109 27.80 16.04 -11.82
C PRO A 109 27.26 17.15 -12.74
N LEU A 110 26.39 18.01 -12.22
CA LEU A 110 25.73 19.08 -12.96
C LEU A 110 26.64 20.30 -13.11
N ARG A 111 26.55 20.96 -14.27
CA ARG A 111 27.13 22.29 -14.47
C ARG A 111 26.17 23.33 -13.90
N VAL A 112 26.71 24.40 -13.30
CA VAL A 112 25.92 25.47 -12.65
C VAL A 112 24.92 26.11 -13.62
N ASP A 113 25.26 26.15 -14.91
CA ASP A 113 24.49 26.83 -15.95
C ASP A 113 23.83 25.83 -16.93
N ALA A 114 23.81 24.54 -16.58
CA ALA A 114 23.21 23.52 -17.44
C ALA A 114 21.72 23.75 -17.59
N ASP A 115 21.21 23.48 -18.78
CA ASP A 115 19.77 23.38 -19.00
C ASP A 115 19.18 22.24 -18.14
N LYS A 116 17.95 22.40 -17.65
CA LYS A 116 17.34 21.40 -16.78
C LYS A 116 17.10 20.07 -17.50
N ARG A 117 16.85 20.09 -18.81
CA ARG A 117 16.68 18.86 -19.61
C ARG A 117 18.02 18.17 -19.81
N GLU A 118 19.11 18.92 -20.02
CA GLU A 118 20.47 18.37 -20.03
C GLU A 118 20.82 17.73 -18.68
N SER A 119 20.52 18.45 -17.59
CA SER A 119 20.70 17.94 -16.22
C SER A 119 19.90 16.66 -15.97
N LEU A 120 18.63 16.62 -16.41
CA LEU A 120 17.77 15.46 -16.29
C LEU A 120 18.34 14.25 -17.04
N CYS A 121 18.81 14.45 -18.27
CA CYS A 121 19.44 13.41 -19.09
C CYS A 121 20.67 12.81 -18.38
N GLN A 122 21.57 13.67 -17.91
CA GLN A 122 22.79 13.25 -17.22
C GLN A 122 22.48 12.48 -15.93
N LEU A 123 21.60 13.01 -15.08
CA LEU A 123 21.22 12.37 -13.83
C LEU A 123 20.50 11.04 -14.05
N ALA A 124 19.60 10.97 -15.04
CA ALA A 124 18.91 9.73 -15.36
C ALA A 124 19.91 8.63 -15.78
N GLY A 125 20.92 8.97 -16.58
CA GLY A 125 22.00 8.05 -16.95
C GLY A 125 22.81 7.55 -15.75
N LEU A 126 23.02 8.38 -14.73
CA LEU A 126 23.74 8.00 -13.50
C LEU A 126 22.89 7.14 -12.56
N VAL A 127 21.59 7.41 -12.46
CA VAL A 127 20.67 6.69 -11.56
C VAL A 127 20.23 5.35 -12.15
N LEU A 128 20.07 5.25 -13.48
CA LEU A 128 19.52 4.08 -14.15
C LEU A 128 20.22 2.76 -13.80
N PRO A 129 21.57 2.65 -13.78
CA PRO A 129 22.24 1.39 -13.43
C PRO A 129 21.84 0.86 -12.05
N ARG A 130 21.64 1.74 -11.07
CA ARG A 130 21.25 1.38 -9.71
C ARG A 130 19.82 0.84 -9.63
N VAL A 131 18.90 1.45 -10.39
CA VAL A 131 17.51 0.98 -10.47
C VAL A 131 17.43 -0.32 -11.28
N ARG A 132 18.17 -0.41 -12.39
CA ARG A 132 18.24 -1.60 -13.25
C ARG A 132 18.71 -2.84 -12.49
N ALA A 133 19.64 -2.70 -11.55
CA ALA A 133 20.11 -3.81 -10.71
C ALA A 133 18.99 -4.48 -9.86
N ARG A 134 17.82 -3.83 -9.74
CA ARG A 134 16.65 -4.34 -9.01
C ARG A 134 15.65 -5.08 -9.89
N LEU A 135 15.84 -5.04 -11.21
CA LEU A 135 14.91 -5.61 -12.18
C LEU A 135 15.25 -7.07 -12.49
N THR A 136 14.26 -7.80 -13.00
CA THR A 136 14.52 -9.11 -13.62
C THR A 136 15.31 -8.97 -14.91
N GLN A 137 15.83 -10.08 -15.43
CA GLN A 137 16.55 -10.10 -16.72
C GLN A 137 15.65 -9.64 -17.88
N ASP A 138 14.40 -10.11 -17.92
CA ASP A 138 13.43 -9.73 -18.97
C ASP A 138 13.08 -8.24 -18.90
N GLN A 139 12.86 -7.72 -17.69
CA GLN A 139 12.63 -6.29 -17.49
C GLN A 139 13.85 -5.46 -17.91
N SER A 140 15.06 -5.92 -17.58
CA SER A 140 16.30 -5.26 -17.98
C SER A 140 16.46 -5.20 -19.50
N ALA A 141 16.09 -6.27 -20.22
CA ALA A 141 16.13 -6.30 -21.68
C ALA A 141 15.17 -5.28 -22.30
N ILE A 142 13.97 -5.12 -21.72
CA ILE A 142 13.03 -4.08 -22.15
C ILE A 142 13.61 -2.68 -21.89
N VAL A 143 14.25 -2.45 -20.74
CA VAL A 143 14.91 -1.16 -20.46
C VAL A 143 16.00 -0.84 -21.49
N ASP A 144 16.76 -1.84 -21.93
CA ASP A 144 17.76 -1.67 -23.00
C ASP A 144 17.12 -1.28 -24.34
N ASP A 145 15.97 -1.85 -24.67
CA ASP A 145 15.20 -1.46 -25.85
C ASP A 145 14.77 0.01 -25.80
N PHE A 146 14.36 0.51 -24.63
CA PHE A 146 14.01 1.93 -24.45
C PHE A 146 15.23 2.86 -24.49
N LEU A 147 16.40 2.43 -24.03
CA LEU A 147 17.64 3.19 -24.22
C LEU A 147 17.97 3.34 -25.71
N ALA A 148 17.78 2.28 -26.50
CA ALA A 148 18.01 2.32 -27.95
C ALA A 148 16.91 3.07 -28.71
N ARG A 149 15.66 3.00 -28.23
CA ARG A 149 14.45 3.51 -28.88
C ARG A 149 13.53 4.18 -27.84
N PRO A 150 13.83 5.40 -27.37
CA PRO A 150 13.11 6.03 -26.25
C PRO A 150 11.64 6.33 -26.53
N ARG A 151 11.26 6.50 -27.80
CA ARG A 151 9.91 6.88 -28.22
C ARG A 151 8.94 5.70 -28.36
N MET A 152 9.28 4.55 -27.80
CA MET A 152 8.38 3.39 -27.75
C MET A 152 7.23 3.66 -26.78
N VAL A 153 6.07 3.05 -27.06
CA VAL A 153 4.95 3.04 -26.11
C VAL A 153 5.37 2.24 -24.89
N THR A 154 5.30 2.85 -23.71
CA THR A 154 5.58 2.17 -22.45
C THR A 154 4.69 0.92 -22.35
N PRO A 155 5.26 -0.27 -22.17
CA PRO A 155 4.47 -1.49 -22.08
C PRO A 155 3.48 -1.38 -20.91
N GLU A 156 2.30 -2.00 -21.06
CA GLU A 156 1.38 -2.14 -19.93
C GLU A 156 2.05 -3.04 -18.89
N HIS A 157 2.66 -2.41 -17.90
CA HIS A 157 3.29 -3.07 -16.78
C HIS A 157 2.22 -3.29 -15.72
N ALA A 158 2.20 -4.46 -15.10
CA ALA A 158 1.27 -4.85 -14.03
C ALA A 158 1.54 -4.07 -12.72
N HIS A 159 1.52 -2.74 -12.83
CA HIS A 159 1.83 -1.76 -11.80
C HIS A 159 3.12 -2.01 -11.02
N ASP A 160 4.16 -2.47 -11.72
CA ASP A 160 5.51 -2.49 -11.21
C ASP A 160 6.12 -1.08 -11.40
N TYR A 161 5.97 -0.23 -10.38
CA TYR A 161 6.46 1.15 -10.44
C TYR A 161 7.99 1.26 -10.41
N VAL A 162 8.70 0.22 -9.94
CA VAL A 162 10.17 0.20 -10.02
C VAL A 162 10.58 -0.01 -11.48
N PHE A 163 9.92 -0.93 -12.17
CA PHE A 163 10.10 -1.15 -13.60
C PHE A 163 9.65 0.04 -14.45
N GLU A 164 8.47 0.61 -14.17
CA GLU A 164 7.98 1.83 -14.82
C GLU A 164 9.01 2.97 -14.69
N PHE A 165 9.53 3.18 -13.49
CA PHE A 165 10.51 4.20 -13.22
C PHE A 165 11.83 3.95 -13.96
N ALA A 166 12.28 2.70 -14.08
CA ALA A 166 13.47 2.35 -14.86
C ALA A 166 13.28 2.64 -16.36
N VAL A 167 12.09 2.35 -16.91
CA VAL A 167 11.76 2.69 -18.30
C VAL A 167 11.77 4.21 -18.50
N GLN A 168 11.17 4.97 -17.58
CA GLN A 168 11.20 6.43 -17.64
C GLN A 168 12.63 6.98 -17.53
N LEU A 169 13.48 6.40 -16.68
CA LEU A 169 14.91 6.74 -16.60
C LEU A 169 15.65 6.47 -17.91
N ALA A 170 15.37 5.35 -18.57
CA ALA A 170 15.95 5.05 -19.89
C ALA A 170 15.51 6.10 -20.94
N GLN A 171 14.24 6.49 -20.94
CA GLN A 171 13.73 7.52 -21.84
C GLN A 171 14.38 8.89 -21.56
N MET A 172 14.46 9.29 -20.29
CA MET A 172 15.10 10.55 -19.87
C MET A 172 16.59 10.57 -20.22
N ALA A 173 17.30 9.46 -20.00
CA ALA A 173 18.72 9.33 -20.31
C ALA A 173 19.02 9.35 -21.82
N ALA A 174 18.06 8.97 -22.65
CA ALA A 174 18.21 8.96 -24.10
C ALA A 174 17.74 10.27 -24.77
N ASP A 175 16.59 10.82 -24.37
CA ASP A 175 16.01 12.05 -24.94
C ASP A 175 15.11 12.76 -23.91
N ALA A 176 15.72 13.49 -22.96
CA ALA A 176 15.01 14.23 -21.93
C ALA A 176 14.06 15.31 -22.48
N SER A 177 14.40 15.95 -23.60
CA SER A 177 13.55 16.97 -24.23
C SER A 177 12.24 16.38 -24.71
N TRP A 178 12.31 15.28 -25.47
CA TRP A 178 11.12 14.56 -25.90
C TRP A 178 10.31 14.07 -24.70
N PHE A 179 10.97 13.51 -23.68
CA PHE A 179 10.26 13.00 -22.50
C PHE A 179 9.46 14.10 -21.79
N VAL A 180 10.04 15.29 -21.62
CA VAL A 180 9.39 16.46 -21.02
C VAL A 180 8.19 16.93 -21.85
N GLU A 181 8.34 17.01 -23.17
CA GLU A 181 7.30 17.46 -24.09
C GLU A 181 6.13 16.46 -24.18
N GLU A 182 6.44 15.18 -24.39
CA GLU A 182 5.46 14.10 -24.51
C GLU A 182 4.60 13.98 -23.25
N ASN A 183 5.22 14.17 -22.08
CA ASN A 183 4.53 14.06 -20.79
C ASN A 183 3.99 15.39 -20.28
N GLN A 184 4.12 16.48 -21.04
CA GLN A 184 3.65 17.82 -20.69
C GLN A 184 4.13 18.24 -19.29
N ILE A 185 5.43 18.06 -19.03
CA ILE A 185 6.02 18.34 -17.72
C ILE A 185 6.25 19.85 -17.61
N GLU A 186 5.60 20.47 -16.63
CA GLU A 186 5.76 21.90 -16.34
C GLU A 186 7.15 22.18 -15.73
N GLU A 187 7.58 23.44 -15.80
CA GLU A 187 8.92 23.86 -15.37
C GLU A 187 9.18 23.62 -13.86
N GLU A 188 8.14 23.75 -13.03
CA GLU A 188 8.19 23.45 -11.60
C GLU A 188 8.43 21.95 -11.36
N ASP A 189 7.66 21.09 -12.04
CA ASP A 189 7.79 19.63 -11.94
C ASP A 189 9.14 19.14 -12.46
N LEU A 190 9.63 19.72 -13.56
CA LEU A 190 10.96 19.43 -14.09
C LEU A 190 12.06 19.77 -13.07
N THR A 191 11.90 20.89 -12.34
CA THR A 191 12.81 21.28 -11.27
C THR A 191 12.80 20.26 -10.13
N GLU A 192 11.61 19.83 -9.69
CA GLU A 192 11.48 18.80 -8.65
C GLU A 192 12.12 17.47 -9.08
N MET A 193 11.93 17.07 -10.33
CA MET A 193 12.53 15.85 -10.88
C MET A 193 14.06 15.91 -10.87
N VAL A 194 14.65 17.02 -11.33
CA VAL A 194 16.11 17.21 -11.30
C VAL A 194 16.64 17.16 -9.87
N VAL A 195 15.99 17.84 -8.92
CA VAL A 195 16.40 17.81 -7.50
C VAL A 195 16.31 16.40 -6.91
N ALA A 196 15.24 15.66 -7.20
CA ALA A 196 15.06 14.30 -6.69
C ALA A 196 16.04 13.29 -7.31
N LEU A 197 16.34 13.38 -8.61
CA LEU A 197 17.37 12.54 -9.23
C LEU A 197 18.78 12.91 -8.78
N GLU A 198 19.07 14.20 -8.58
CA GLU A 198 20.36 14.63 -8.01
C GLU A 198 20.52 14.08 -6.59
N ALA A 199 19.46 14.10 -5.77
CA ALA A 199 19.49 13.51 -4.44
C ALA A 199 19.90 12.02 -4.48
N LEU A 200 19.50 11.28 -5.52
CA LEU A 200 19.89 9.86 -5.69
C LEU A 200 21.34 9.67 -6.11
N CYS A 201 22.01 10.72 -6.61
CA CYS A 201 23.42 10.68 -7.01
C CYS A 201 24.38 11.01 -5.86
N ARG A 202 23.86 11.44 -4.71
CA ARG A 202 24.66 11.88 -3.57
C ARG A 202 25.25 10.69 -2.80
N PRO A 203 26.48 10.80 -2.24
CA PRO A 203 27.16 9.68 -1.58
C PRO A 203 26.41 9.02 -0.43
N ALA A 204 25.47 9.74 0.18
CA ALA A 204 24.61 9.23 1.24
C ALA A 204 23.15 9.61 0.98
N LEU A 205 22.22 8.77 1.42
CA LEU A 205 20.79 9.05 1.45
C LEU A 205 20.29 9.16 2.88
N VAL A 206 19.44 10.15 3.15
CA VAL A 206 18.75 10.23 4.44
C VAL A 206 17.76 9.08 4.54
N VAL A 207 17.93 8.23 5.56
CA VAL A 207 16.96 7.20 5.93
C VAL A 207 15.93 7.81 6.87
N ASP A 208 16.40 8.45 7.94
CA ASP A 208 15.56 9.13 8.94
C ASP A 208 16.13 10.50 9.33
N GLY A 209 15.23 11.43 9.65
CA GLY A 209 15.59 12.78 10.09
C GLY A 209 15.63 13.84 8.99
N GLN A 210 14.97 13.63 7.84
CA GLN A 210 14.94 14.60 6.74
C GLN A 210 14.55 16.01 7.19
N HIS A 211 13.47 16.15 7.98
CA HIS A 211 13.00 17.46 8.39
C HIS A 211 13.98 18.13 9.38
N ARG A 212 14.68 17.33 10.19
CA ARG A 212 15.72 17.83 11.11
C ARG A 212 16.90 18.37 10.32
N LEU A 213 17.37 17.63 9.33
CA LEU A 213 18.47 18.04 8.46
C LEU A 213 18.15 19.35 7.72
N LEU A 214 17.00 19.40 7.04
CA LEU A 214 16.62 20.55 6.22
C LEU A 214 16.35 21.78 7.09
N GLY A 215 15.56 21.63 8.15
CA GLY A 215 15.29 22.74 9.07
C GLY A 215 16.55 23.29 9.72
N ALA A 216 17.52 22.42 10.05
CA ALA A 216 18.81 22.84 10.62
C ALA A 216 19.73 23.49 9.59
N ALA A 217 19.75 23.00 8.34
CA ALA A 217 20.54 23.56 7.26
C ALA A 217 20.03 24.95 6.83
N ASP A 218 18.71 25.13 6.82
CA ASP A 218 18.06 26.40 6.50
C ASP A 218 18.18 27.43 7.63
N SER A 219 18.21 26.95 8.88
CA SER A 219 18.48 27.78 10.05
C SER A 219 19.93 28.28 10.03
N GLY A 220 20.12 29.60 10.04
CA GLY A 220 21.46 30.20 9.90
C GLY A 220 21.80 30.70 8.49
N THR A 221 20.85 30.80 7.57
CA THR A 221 20.97 31.69 6.40
C THR A 221 20.85 33.18 6.75
N ARG A 222 20.33 33.51 7.95
CA ARG A 222 20.10 34.91 8.38
C ARG A 222 21.17 35.50 9.30
N ARG A 223 22.10 34.72 9.87
CA ARG A 223 23.21 35.20 10.72
C ARG A 223 24.40 34.24 10.60
N GLU A 224 25.56 34.77 10.23
CA GLU A 224 26.79 34.02 9.90
C GLU A 224 27.45 33.28 11.10
N SER A 225 27.04 33.55 12.34
CA SER A 225 27.80 33.15 13.54
C SER A 225 27.27 31.95 14.34
N THR A 226 26.27 31.21 13.83
CA THR A 226 25.74 30.01 14.53
C THR A 226 25.63 28.83 13.59
N HIS A 227 26.31 27.72 13.93
CA HIS A 227 26.27 26.47 13.18
C HIS A 227 25.51 25.40 13.96
N VAL A 228 24.46 24.84 13.35
CA VAL A 228 23.79 23.65 13.89
C VAL A 228 24.57 22.42 13.42
N VAL A 229 25.06 21.63 14.36
CA VAL A 229 25.77 20.38 14.14
C VAL A 229 24.82 19.24 14.47
N LEU A 230 24.66 18.28 13.56
CA LEU A 230 23.78 17.13 13.77
C LEU A 230 24.64 15.88 14.04
N PRO A 231 24.31 15.09 15.08
CA PRO A 231 24.85 13.75 15.20
C PRO A 231 24.30 12.86 14.09
N VAL A 232 25.12 11.94 13.60
CA VAL A 232 24.84 11.07 12.46
C VAL A 232 25.18 9.64 12.82
N VAL A 233 24.27 8.72 12.47
CA VAL A 233 24.56 7.29 12.34
C VAL A 233 24.47 6.95 10.86
N ALA A 234 25.58 6.54 10.27
CA ALA A 234 25.65 6.18 8.86
C ALA A 234 25.83 4.68 8.67
N LEU A 235 24.96 4.11 7.85
CA LEU A 235 24.87 2.69 7.51
C LEU A 235 25.64 2.44 6.18
N PRO A 236 26.83 1.83 6.20
CA PRO A 236 27.52 1.43 4.98
C PRO A 236 26.73 0.37 4.20
N LYS A 237 26.90 0.36 2.87
CA LYS A 237 26.40 -0.69 1.96
C LYS A 237 24.90 -1.01 2.14
N SER A 238 24.12 -0.02 2.59
CA SER A 238 22.69 -0.18 2.82
C SER A 238 21.95 -0.14 1.48
N ASN A 239 21.61 -1.31 0.95
CA ASN A 239 20.82 -1.42 -0.27
C ASN A 239 19.40 -0.85 -0.05
N TRP A 240 18.65 -0.66 -1.14
CA TRP A 240 17.32 -0.02 -1.08
C TRP A 240 16.34 -0.70 -0.11
N VAL A 241 16.39 -2.04 -0.04
CA VAL A 241 15.56 -2.83 0.88
C VAL A 241 15.95 -2.55 2.34
N GLU A 242 17.25 -2.49 2.63
CA GLU A 242 17.75 -2.15 3.97
C GLU A 242 17.37 -0.72 4.36
N GLN A 243 17.49 0.24 3.45
CA GLN A 243 17.07 1.62 3.69
C GLN A 243 15.61 1.72 4.10
N ILE A 244 14.71 1.05 3.34
CA ILE A 244 13.28 1.03 3.66
C ILE A 244 12.99 0.27 4.95
N TYR A 245 13.67 -0.85 5.19
CA TYR A 245 13.55 -1.60 6.44
C TYR A 245 13.89 -0.71 7.64
N GLN A 246 15.04 -0.04 7.62
CA GLN A 246 15.50 0.84 8.69
C GLN A 246 14.57 2.04 8.85
N PHE A 247 14.14 2.66 7.75
CA PHE A 247 13.16 3.74 7.79
C PHE A 247 11.89 3.32 8.54
N ILE A 248 11.32 2.15 8.21
CA ILE A 248 10.09 1.67 8.86
C ILE A 248 10.37 1.27 10.32
N VAL A 249 11.39 0.47 10.61
CA VAL A 249 11.67 -0.01 11.97
C VAL A 249 11.98 1.15 12.94
N ILE A 250 12.76 2.14 12.51
CA ILE A 250 13.11 3.30 13.32
C ILE A 250 11.84 4.10 13.65
N ASN A 251 11.01 4.40 12.64
CA ASN A 251 9.79 5.16 12.85
C ASN A 251 8.76 4.37 13.67
N GLU A 252 8.58 3.08 13.43
CA GLU A 252 7.61 2.25 14.17
C GLU A 252 7.86 2.20 15.68
N LYS A 253 9.12 2.33 16.11
CA LYS A 253 9.48 2.39 17.53
C LYS A 253 9.32 3.78 18.16
N ALA A 254 9.35 4.85 17.36
CA ALA A 254 9.29 6.24 17.82
C ALA A 254 7.90 6.86 17.62
N GLU A 255 7.47 7.01 16.36
CA GLU A 255 6.16 7.51 15.94
C GLU A 255 5.67 6.68 14.75
N LYS A 256 4.58 5.92 14.95
CA LYS A 256 4.09 4.95 13.97
C LYS A 256 3.94 5.56 12.58
N VAL A 257 4.48 4.87 11.57
CA VAL A 257 4.36 5.31 10.18
C VAL A 257 2.88 5.29 9.80
N GLU A 258 2.44 6.38 9.17
CA GLU A 258 1.06 6.50 8.71
C GLU A 258 0.74 5.36 7.73
N PRO A 259 -0.40 4.67 7.87
CA PRO A 259 -0.71 3.53 7.01
C PRO A 259 -0.73 3.85 5.51
N SER A 260 -1.09 5.08 5.14
CA SER A 260 -1.05 5.55 3.74
C SER A 260 0.37 5.57 3.18
N LEU A 261 1.37 6.02 3.96
CA LEU A 261 2.77 6.01 3.54
C LEU A 261 3.33 4.59 3.43
N LEU A 262 2.98 3.69 4.35
CA LEU A 262 3.36 2.28 4.22
C LEU A 262 2.75 1.64 2.97
N THR A 263 1.47 1.92 2.72
CA THR A 263 0.76 1.50 1.52
C THR A 263 1.47 2.04 0.26
N ASP A 264 1.94 3.28 0.30
CA ASP A 264 2.65 3.92 -0.79
C ASP A 264 4.05 3.30 -1.03
N ILE A 265 4.84 3.08 0.03
CA ILE A 265 6.15 2.44 -0.05
C ILE A 265 6.04 1.01 -0.60
N PHE A 266 5.14 0.20 -0.04
CA PHE A 266 4.91 -1.15 -0.54
C PHE A 266 4.29 -1.16 -1.93
N GLY A 267 3.43 -0.20 -2.23
CA GLY A 267 2.74 -0.13 -3.50
C GLY A 267 3.58 0.39 -4.64
N SER A 268 4.64 1.18 -4.39
CA SER A 268 5.39 1.88 -5.44
C SER A 268 6.91 1.91 -5.31
N SER A 269 7.48 1.65 -4.12
CA SER A 269 8.92 1.76 -3.86
C SER A 269 9.65 0.42 -3.91
N LEU A 270 8.91 -0.69 -3.93
CA LEU A 270 9.43 -2.05 -3.78
C LEU A 270 8.91 -2.96 -4.89
N THR A 271 9.81 -3.75 -5.47
CA THR A 271 9.44 -4.88 -6.33
C THR A 271 8.74 -5.96 -5.49
N ARG A 272 8.04 -6.88 -6.15
CA ARG A 272 7.32 -7.98 -5.45
C ARG A 272 8.25 -8.83 -4.59
N PHE A 273 9.44 -9.15 -5.10
CA PHE A 273 10.44 -9.93 -4.38
C PHE A 273 10.93 -9.20 -3.12
N GLU A 274 11.19 -7.89 -3.24
CA GLU A 274 11.61 -7.06 -2.11
C GLU A 274 10.49 -6.92 -1.06
N GLN A 275 9.22 -6.83 -1.47
CA GLN A 275 8.08 -6.81 -0.54
C GLN A 275 8.00 -8.09 0.29
N VAL A 276 8.12 -9.27 -0.33
CA VAL A 276 8.13 -10.56 0.39
C VAL A 276 9.29 -10.64 1.38
N THR A 277 10.48 -10.22 0.94
CA THR A 277 11.68 -10.19 1.78
C THR A 277 11.48 -9.28 3.00
N LEU A 278 10.94 -8.07 2.81
CA LEU A 278 10.69 -7.13 3.89
C LEU A 278 9.63 -7.61 4.88
N ARG A 279 8.53 -8.18 4.39
CA ARG A 279 7.47 -8.74 5.26
C ARG A 279 8.02 -9.82 6.19
N ASN A 280 8.85 -10.72 5.66
CA ASN A 280 9.52 -11.75 6.47
C ASN A 280 10.45 -11.13 7.53
N ARG A 281 11.16 -10.05 7.19
CA ARG A 281 12.02 -9.34 8.16
C ARG A 281 11.22 -8.60 9.22
N PHE A 282 10.13 -7.93 8.85
CA PHE A 282 9.24 -7.26 9.82
C PHE A 282 8.61 -8.25 10.80
N ALA A 283 8.18 -9.42 10.31
CA ALA A 283 7.69 -10.50 11.17
C ALA A 283 8.74 -10.93 12.20
N ARG A 284 10.01 -11.13 11.79
CA ARG A 284 11.13 -11.45 12.72
C ARG A 284 11.41 -10.32 13.71
N ALA A 285 11.29 -9.07 13.27
CA ALA A 285 11.47 -7.89 14.10
C ALA A 285 10.27 -7.57 15.02
N ARG A 286 9.19 -8.37 14.95
CA ARG A 286 7.92 -8.14 15.66
C ARG A 286 7.30 -6.77 15.35
N VAL A 287 7.46 -6.31 14.10
CA VAL A 287 6.83 -5.09 13.59
C VAL A 287 5.61 -5.51 12.77
N ASP A 288 4.41 -5.19 13.26
CA ASP A 288 3.17 -5.50 12.54
C ASP A 288 2.86 -4.43 11.48
N VAL A 289 3.16 -4.77 10.22
CA VAL A 289 2.83 -3.95 9.05
C VAL A 289 1.69 -4.55 8.23
N GLU A 290 1.35 -5.82 8.43
CA GLU A 290 0.50 -6.59 7.51
C GLU A 290 -0.90 -6.00 7.40
N ALA A 291 -1.53 -5.70 8.54
CA ALA A 291 -2.86 -5.07 8.56
C ALA A 291 -2.88 -3.73 7.80
N ARG A 292 -1.76 -2.99 7.83
CA ARG A 292 -1.64 -1.68 7.19
C ARG A 292 -1.33 -1.75 5.71
N ILE A 293 -0.76 -2.85 5.22
CA ILE A 293 -0.46 -3.07 3.80
C ILE A 293 -1.45 -4.04 3.13
N ALA A 294 -2.45 -4.53 3.86
CA ALA A 294 -3.40 -5.53 3.37
C ALA A 294 -4.07 -5.13 2.04
N ALA A 295 -4.40 -3.85 1.84
CA ALA A 295 -4.94 -3.38 0.58
C ALA A 295 -3.94 -3.41 -0.58
N VAL A 296 -2.64 -3.18 -0.30
CA VAL A 296 -1.58 -3.32 -1.31
C VAL A 296 -1.48 -4.75 -1.75
N VAL A 297 -1.39 -5.69 -0.79
CA VAL A 297 -1.34 -7.12 -1.07
C VAL A 297 -2.56 -7.53 -1.90
N THR A 298 -3.76 -7.17 -1.47
CA THR A 298 -5.00 -7.45 -2.18
C THR A 298 -5.07 -6.82 -3.58
N GLY A 299 -4.55 -5.62 -3.79
CA GLY A 299 -4.56 -4.98 -5.10
C GLY A 299 -3.48 -5.45 -6.07
N ARG A 300 -2.50 -6.23 -5.61
CA ARG A 300 -1.27 -6.58 -6.36
C ARG A 300 -0.99 -8.08 -6.48
N ASP A 301 -1.59 -8.90 -5.63
CA ASP A 301 -1.45 -10.34 -5.69
C ASP A 301 -2.17 -10.91 -6.92
N PHE A 302 -1.50 -11.76 -7.71
CA PHE A 302 -2.08 -12.39 -8.91
C PHE A 302 -3.24 -13.33 -8.57
N ALA A 303 -3.24 -13.89 -7.37
CA ALA A 303 -4.33 -14.73 -6.88
C ALA A 303 -5.52 -13.90 -6.39
N SER A 304 -5.34 -12.59 -6.18
CA SER A 304 -6.41 -11.74 -5.66
C SER A 304 -7.46 -11.45 -6.73
N PRO A 305 -8.76 -11.61 -6.41
CA PRO A 305 -9.84 -11.18 -7.31
C PRO A 305 -9.94 -9.65 -7.44
N PHE A 306 -9.20 -8.89 -6.63
CA PHE A 306 -9.16 -7.42 -6.66
C PHE A 306 -7.91 -6.87 -7.35
N LEU A 307 -7.15 -7.72 -8.05
CA LEU A 307 -5.98 -7.30 -8.81
C LEU A 307 -6.33 -6.10 -9.70
N ASP A 308 -5.57 -5.01 -9.54
CA ASP A 308 -5.71 -3.74 -10.27
C ASP A 308 -7.04 -2.98 -10.08
N MET A 309 -7.93 -3.44 -9.20
CA MET A 309 -9.18 -2.75 -8.85
C MET A 309 -9.03 -1.82 -7.65
N VAL A 310 -7.99 -2.01 -6.84
CA VAL A 310 -7.73 -1.24 -5.62
C VAL A 310 -7.08 0.11 -5.98
N ARG A 311 -7.73 1.18 -5.53
CA ARG A 311 -7.28 2.55 -5.66
C ARG A 311 -6.28 2.89 -4.57
N PHE A 312 -5.06 3.21 -4.98
CA PHE A 312 -4.03 3.74 -4.11
C PHE A 312 -3.89 5.24 -4.33
N GLN A 313 -4.00 6.02 -3.26
CA GLN A 313 -3.76 7.46 -3.35
C GLN A 313 -2.25 7.71 -3.32
N PHE A 314 -1.63 7.69 -4.49
CA PHE A 314 -0.22 8.05 -4.65
C PHE A 314 -0.12 9.56 -4.95
N GLY A 315 0.56 10.32 -4.09
CA GLY A 315 0.82 11.76 -4.28
C GLY A 315 -0.24 12.73 -3.72
N PRO A 316 0.03 14.04 -3.72
CA PRO A 316 -0.81 15.07 -3.09
C PRO A 316 -2.21 15.20 -3.72
N ASP A 317 -2.34 14.84 -5.00
CA ASP A 317 -3.59 15.02 -5.76
C ASP A 317 -4.39 13.72 -5.98
N GLY A 318 -3.83 12.54 -5.68
CA GLY A 318 -4.51 11.24 -5.84
C GLY A 318 -4.95 10.88 -7.28
N LYS A 319 -4.54 11.63 -8.30
CA LYS A 319 -5.06 11.57 -9.68
C LYS A 319 -4.63 10.35 -10.50
N TYR A 320 -3.73 9.50 -10.01
CA TYR A 320 -2.98 8.58 -10.88
C TYR A 320 -3.23 7.08 -10.64
N SER A 321 -4.27 6.71 -9.91
CA SER A 321 -4.61 5.30 -9.69
C SER A 321 -5.87 4.93 -10.49
N LYS A 322 -5.74 3.98 -11.43
CA LYS A 322 -6.85 3.45 -12.23
C LYS A 322 -7.91 2.70 -11.39
N GLY A 323 -7.52 2.15 -10.24
CA GLY A 323 -8.45 1.43 -9.36
C GLY A 323 -9.59 2.32 -8.83
N PHE A 324 -10.71 1.69 -8.49
CA PHE A 324 -11.92 2.36 -7.98
C PHE A 324 -12.33 1.89 -6.57
N ILE A 325 -11.75 0.82 -6.04
CA ILE A 325 -12.00 0.33 -4.67
C ILE A 325 -10.97 0.94 -3.72
N THR A 326 -11.39 1.70 -2.72
CA THR A 326 -10.41 2.35 -1.81
C THR A 326 -9.70 1.36 -0.89
N ASP A 327 -8.46 1.68 -0.48
CA ASP A 327 -7.74 0.96 0.58
C ASP A 327 -8.61 0.77 1.84
N LYS A 328 -9.32 1.82 2.26
CA LYS A 328 -10.27 1.77 3.37
C LYS A 328 -11.36 0.70 3.16
N THR A 329 -11.88 0.56 1.94
CA THR A 329 -12.88 -0.47 1.63
C THR A 329 -12.32 -1.87 1.82
N ILE A 330 -11.11 -2.14 1.30
CA ILE A 330 -10.48 -3.46 1.45
C ILE A 330 -10.24 -3.78 2.93
N ARG A 331 -9.72 -2.83 3.71
CA ARG A 331 -9.53 -3.04 5.16
C ARG A 331 -10.84 -3.31 5.88
N LEU A 332 -11.92 -2.62 5.53
CA LEU A 332 -13.25 -2.88 6.10
C LEU A 332 -13.81 -4.25 5.74
N LEU A 333 -13.48 -4.80 4.57
CA LEU A 333 -13.87 -6.17 4.22
C LEU A 333 -13.07 -7.20 5.02
N ILE A 334 -11.80 -6.92 5.30
CA ILE A 334 -10.94 -7.86 6.04
C ILE A 334 -11.22 -7.79 7.54
N ASP A 335 -11.18 -6.61 8.14
CA ASP A 335 -11.23 -6.41 9.60
C ASP A 335 -12.56 -5.85 10.12
N GLY A 336 -13.50 -5.50 9.23
CA GLY A 336 -14.73 -4.81 9.67
C GLY A 336 -14.44 -3.44 10.29
N ALA A 337 -15.49 -2.74 10.72
CA ALA A 337 -15.38 -1.57 11.61
C ALA A 337 -16.74 -1.09 12.14
N THR A 338 -17.85 -1.59 11.60
CA THR A 338 -19.20 -1.11 11.93
C THR A 338 -20.18 -2.29 11.96
N ARG A 339 -21.37 -2.07 12.55
CA ARG A 339 -22.48 -3.05 12.53
C ARG A 339 -22.88 -3.50 11.11
N HIS A 340 -22.55 -2.73 10.09
CA HIS A 340 -22.88 -3.00 8.69
C HIS A 340 -21.72 -3.61 7.89
N ALA A 341 -20.57 -3.86 8.51
CA ALA A 341 -19.40 -4.45 7.87
C ALA A 341 -18.76 -5.46 8.81
N ARG A 342 -19.21 -6.72 8.71
CA ARG A 342 -18.55 -7.85 9.35
C ARG A 342 -17.22 -8.11 8.67
N GLY A 343 -16.14 -8.14 9.45
CA GLY A 343 -14.80 -8.43 8.97
C GLY A 343 -14.65 -9.92 8.68
N TRP A 344 -14.10 -10.27 7.53
CA TRP A 344 -13.88 -11.68 7.19
C TRP A 344 -12.89 -12.36 8.16
N ARG A 345 -11.86 -11.64 8.59
CA ARG A 345 -10.75 -12.19 9.37
C ARG A 345 -11.03 -12.21 10.87
N ASN A 346 -11.69 -11.18 11.41
CA ASN A 346 -11.73 -10.91 12.84
C ASN A 346 -13.14 -10.87 13.45
N ASP A 347 -14.19 -11.15 12.68
CA ASP A 347 -15.55 -11.27 13.23
C ASP A 347 -15.64 -12.50 14.14
N GLU A 348 -15.93 -12.27 15.42
CA GLU A 348 -15.88 -13.31 16.46
C GLU A 348 -16.97 -14.36 16.25
N GLU A 349 -18.20 -13.92 15.97
CA GLU A 349 -19.34 -14.81 15.76
C GLU A 349 -19.16 -15.66 14.50
N PHE A 350 -18.64 -15.07 13.42
CA PHE A 350 -18.29 -15.82 12.21
C PHE A 350 -17.22 -16.88 12.49
N PHE A 351 -16.23 -16.56 13.31
CA PHE A 351 -15.22 -17.52 13.69
C PHE A 351 -15.81 -18.66 14.54
N ASP A 352 -16.47 -18.31 15.65
CA ASP A 352 -16.93 -19.26 16.65
C ASP A 352 -18.03 -20.19 16.13
N GLU A 353 -18.97 -19.67 15.34
CA GLU A 353 -20.12 -20.45 14.86
C GLU A 353 -19.82 -21.25 13.58
N LEU A 354 -18.91 -20.78 12.72
CA LEU A 354 -18.72 -21.37 11.40
C LEU A 354 -17.28 -21.83 11.14
N VAL A 355 -16.29 -20.94 11.28
CA VAL A 355 -14.90 -21.26 10.95
C VAL A 355 -14.34 -22.33 11.87
N ARG A 356 -14.61 -22.23 13.18
CA ARG A 356 -14.06 -23.10 14.22
C ARG A 356 -14.42 -24.58 14.04
N LEU A 357 -15.50 -24.87 13.34
CA LEU A 357 -15.93 -26.21 12.98
C LEU A 357 -14.94 -26.91 12.03
N THR A 358 -14.12 -26.15 11.30
CA THR A 358 -13.14 -26.65 10.33
C THR A 358 -11.72 -26.31 10.73
N ILE A 359 -11.50 -25.10 11.27
CA ILE A 359 -10.20 -24.58 11.69
C ILE A 359 -10.30 -24.28 13.19
N ALA A 360 -9.90 -25.24 14.01
CA ALA A 360 -10.14 -25.21 15.45
C ALA A 360 -9.46 -24.01 16.16
N GLU A 361 -8.23 -23.70 15.77
CA GLU A 361 -7.42 -22.66 16.40
C GLU A 361 -7.60 -21.32 15.71
N ARG A 362 -7.93 -20.28 16.49
CA ARG A 362 -8.15 -18.93 15.97
C ARG A 362 -6.92 -18.35 15.28
N GLN A 363 -5.73 -18.68 15.78
CA GLN A 363 -4.46 -18.24 15.18
C GLN A 363 -4.25 -18.79 13.76
N ASP A 364 -4.67 -20.03 13.49
CA ASP A 364 -4.59 -20.66 12.16
C ASP A 364 -5.57 -20.04 11.17
N TRP A 365 -6.63 -19.40 11.68
CA TRP A 365 -7.53 -18.59 10.87
C TRP A 365 -7.01 -17.17 10.67
N GLU A 366 -6.78 -16.41 11.75
CA GLU A 366 -6.72 -14.94 11.71
C GLU A 366 -5.32 -14.36 11.47
N ALA A 367 -4.27 -15.18 11.55
CA ALA A 367 -2.90 -14.71 11.39
C ALA A 367 -2.69 -14.06 10.01
N TRP A 368 -2.09 -12.88 9.97
CA TRP A 368 -1.92 -12.13 8.72
C TRP A 368 -1.01 -12.82 7.70
N THR A 369 0.06 -13.46 8.19
CA THR A 369 1.10 -14.06 7.34
C THR A 369 0.80 -15.52 6.99
N SER A 370 0.23 -16.28 7.92
CA SER A 370 0.04 -17.73 7.83
C SER A 370 -1.41 -18.19 7.97
N GLY A 371 -2.34 -17.29 8.31
CA GLY A 371 -3.73 -17.65 8.55
C GLY A 371 -4.46 -17.96 7.26
N LYS A 372 -5.37 -18.95 7.31
CA LYS A 372 -6.15 -19.39 6.16
C LYS A 372 -7.19 -18.37 5.68
N TRP A 373 -7.51 -17.34 6.48
CA TRP A 373 -8.54 -16.35 6.15
C TRP A 373 -8.39 -15.79 4.73
N ARG A 374 -7.15 -15.51 4.29
CA ARG A 374 -6.87 -14.88 2.99
C ARG A 374 -7.22 -15.78 1.81
N GLU A 375 -6.91 -17.07 1.92
CA GLU A 375 -7.18 -18.06 0.86
C GLU A 375 -8.69 -18.20 0.64
N TYR A 376 -9.44 -18.38 1.73
CA TYR A 376 -10.90 -18.43 1.68
C TYR A 376 -11.51 -17.09 1.23
N TRP A 377 -10.96 -15.95 1.65
CA TRP A 377 -11.47 -14.64 1.24
C TRP A 377 -11.26 -14.38 -0.25
N PHE A 378 -10.08 -14.72 -0.78
CA PHE A 378 -9.81 -14.63 -2.22
C PHE A 378 -10.70 -15.61 -3.00
N SER A 379 -10.86 -16.84 -2.51
CA SER A 379 -11.74 -17.83 -3.12
C SER A 379 -13.20 -17.37 -3.14
N PHE A 380 -13.72 -16.79 -2.03
CA PHE A 380 -15.05 -16.20 -1.96
C PHE A 380 -15.27 -15.13 -3.02
N TRP A 381 -14.42 -14.10 -3.05
CA TRP A 381 -14.60 -12.97 -3.98
C TRP A 381 -14.35 -13.33 -5.43
N ARG A 382 -13.44 -14.28 -5.71
CA ARG A 382 -13.27 -14.85 -7.05
C ARG A 382 -14.54 -15.55 -7.50
N THR A 383 -15.10 -16.41 -6.64
CA THR A 383 -16.36 -17.12 -6.91
C THR A 383 -17.51 -16.15 -7.17
N VAL A 384 -17.64 -15.10 -6.35
CA VAL A 384 -18.63 -14.02 -6.57
C VAL A 384 -18.46 -13.37 -7.94
N GLY A 385 -17.24 -12.97 -8.29
CA GLY A 385 -16.93 -12.32 -9.56
C GLY A 385 -17.21 -13.20 -10.77
N GLU A 386 -16.75 -14.45 -10.76
CA GLU A 386 -16.93 -15.43 -11.83
C GLU A 386 -18.42 -15.78 -12.00
N TYR A 387 -19.12 -16.10 -10.91
CA TYR A 387 -20.53 -16.44 -10.93
C TYR A 387 -21.38 -15.32 -11.54
N TYR A 388 -21.21 -14.08 -11.08
CA TYR A 388 -22.02 -12.97 -11.59
C TYR A 388 -21.59 -12.47 -12.97
N ASN A 389 -20.32 -12.62 -13.37
CA ASN A 389 -19.91 -12.38 -14.75
C ASN A 389 -20.59 -13.36 -15.71
N GLU A 390 -20.63 -14.65 -15.36
CA GLU A 390 -21.27 -15.65 -16.18
C GLU A 390 -22.79 -15.41 -16.30
N GLN A 391 -23.45 -15.15 -15.17
CA GLN A 391 -24.87 -14.79 -15.18
C GLN A 391 -25.15 -13.49 -15.96
N ALA A 392 -24.27 -12.49 -15.86
CA ALA A 392 -24.45 -11.22 -16.56
C ALA A 392 -24.34 -11.39 -18.08
N ARG A 393 -23.43 -12.22 -18.60
CA ARG A 393 -23.32 -12.50 -20.04
C ARG A 393 -24.59 -13.09 -20.65
N GLN A 394 -25.40 -13.77 -19.84
CA GLN A 394 -26.65 -14.39 -20.30
C GLN A 394 -27.80 -13.38 -20.41
N VAL A 395 -27.75 -12.25 -19.69
CA VAL A 395 -28.86 -11.31 -19.57
C VAL A 395 -28.51 -9.85 -19.91
N ALA A 396 -27.24 -9.52 -20.03
CA ALA A 396 -26.71 -8.17 -20.27
C ALA A 396 -25.46 -8.22 -21.17
N SER A 397 -25.01 -7.06 -21.65
CA SER A 397 -23.94 -6.96 -22.65
C SER A 397 -22.51 -6.96 -22.09
N GLY A 398 -22.28 -7.05 -20.77
CA GLY A 398 -20.93 -6.93 -20.20
C GLY A 398 -20.73 -7.54 -18.82
N PRO A 399 -19.45 -7.70 -18.40
CA PRO A 399 -19.09 -8.26 -17.10
C PRO A 399 -19.43 -7.29 -15.94
N LEU A 400 -19.75 -7.85 -14.79
CA LEU A 400 -19.98 -7.13 -13.53
C LEU A 400 -18.71 -7.00 -12.68
N TRP A 401 -17.71 -7.86 -12.88
CA TRP A 401 -16.45 -7.86 -12.15
C TRP A 401 -15.31 -7.69 -13.13
N THR A 402 -14.76 -6.48 -13.21
CA THR A 402 -13.83 -6.06 -14.25
C THR A 402 -12.92 -4.95 -13.73
N LYS A 403 -11.70 -4.80 -14.27
CA LYS A 403 -10.71 -3.79 -13.81
C LYS A 403 -10.93 -2.42 -14.46
N GLU A 404 -11.70 -2.38 -15.55
CA GLU A 404 -11.84 -1.23 -16.44
C GLU A 404 -12.79 -0.17 -15.88
N PHE A 405 -13.83 -0.58 -15.15
CA PHE A 405 -14.82 0.33 -14.60
C PHE A 405 -15.51 -0.25 -13.37
N GLN A 406 -16.00 0.65 -12.51
CA GLN A 406 -16.78 0.28 -11.34
C GLN A 406 -18.22 -0.07 -11.74
N THR A 407 -18.68 -1.22 -11.28
CA THR A 407 -20.06 -1.70 -11.43
C THR A 407 -20.79 -1.62 -10.10
N ASN A 408 -22.10 -1.84 -10.11
CA ASN A 408 -22.90 -1.99 -8.90
C ASN A 408 -22.42 -3.14 -7.99
N LEU A 409 -21.91 -4.24 -8.57
CA LEU A 409 -21.37 -5.36 -7.80
C LEU A 409 -20.09 -4.95 -7.05
N THR A 410 -19.24 -4.14 -7.68
CA THR A 410 -17.91 -3.78 -7.17
C THR A 410 -17.87 -2.44 -6.41
N LYS A 411 -19.03 -1.78 -6.22
CA LYS A 411 -19.14 -0.63 -5.32
C LYS A 411 -18.90 -1.06 -3.87
N ALA A 412 -18.21 -0.20 -3.13
CA ALA A 412 -17.78 -0.46 -1.75
C ALA A 412 -18.94 -0.82 -0.80
N VAL A 413 -20.13 -0.26 -1.03
CA VAL A 413 -21.33 -0.58 -0.23
C VAL A 413 -21.84 -1.99 -0.51
N THR A 414 -21.90 -2.42 -1.78
CA THR A 414 -22.32 -3.77 -2.15
C THR A 414 -21.37 -4.82 -1.65
N LEU A 415 -20.05 -4.61 -1.83
CA LEU A 415 -19.06 -5.57 -1.36
C LEU A 415 -19.24 -5.84 0.15
N ARG A 416 -19.40 -4.78 0.95
CA ARG A 416 -19.59 -4.91 2.39
C ARG A 416 -20.90 -5.62 2.75
N ILE A 417 -22.01 -5.22 2.12
CA ILE A 417 -23.33 -5.78 2.43
C ILE A 417 -23.45 -7.23 1.96
N LEU A 418 -22.89 -7.58 0.80
CA LEU A 418 -22.93 -8.94 0.27
C LEU A 418 -22.12 -9.89 1.17
N GLN A 419 -20.92 -9.47 1.60
CA GLN A 419 -20.12 -10.24 2.56
C GLN A 419 -20.83 -10.38 3.91
N LYS A 420 -21.42 -9.29 4.41
CA LYS A 420 -22.21 -9.32 5.65
C LYS A 420 -23.36 -10.32 5.54
N LEU A 421 -24.15 -10.25 4.46
CA LEU A 421 -25.29 -11.12 4.24
C LEU A 421 -24.86 -12.60 4.13
N PHE A 422 -23.75 -12.88 3.45
CA PHE A 422 -23.19 -14.23 3.41
C PHE A 422 -22.90 -14.73 4.83
N ILE A 423 -22.14 -13.97 5.61
CA ILE A 423 -21.77 -14.33 6.98
C ILE A 423 -23.02 -14.54 7.84
N ASP A 424 -23.97 -13.60 7.84
CA ASP A 424 -25.20 -13.69 8.63
C ASP A 424 -26.04 -14.93 8.26
N LYS A 425 -26.17 -15.25 6.97
CA LYS A 425 -26.95 -16.41 6.52
C LYS A 425 -26.30 -17.72 6.89
N MET A 426 -24.97 -17.82 6.80
CA MET A 426 -24.26 -19.03 7.19
C MET A 426 -24.34 -19.24 8.71
N ILE A 427 -24.15 -18.18 9.52
CA ILE A 427 -24.32 -18.25 10.98
C ILE A 427 -25.76 -18.66 11.33
N ALA A 428 -26.76 -17.99 10.76
CA ALA A 428 -28.16 -18.26 11.08
C ALA A 428 -28.58 -19.70 10.79
N GLU A 429 -28.03 -20.33 9.74
CA GLU A 429 -28.29 -21.75 9.45
C GLU A 429 -27.66 -22.69 10.49
N VAL A 430 -26.47 -22.38 10.99
CA VAL A 430 -25.83 -23.15 12.07
C VAL A 430 -26.59 -22.97 13.39
N THR A 431 -26.93 -21.74 13.77
CA THR A 431 -27.65 -21.45 15.02
C THR A 431 -29.08 -22.00 15.03
N GLN A 432 -29.73 -22.12 13.86
CA GLN A 432 -31.04 -22.79 13.75
C GLN A 432 -30.99 -24.25 14.19
N LEU A 433 -29.85 -24.94 14.04
CA LEU A 433 -29.68 -26.30 14.55
C LEU A 433 -29.70 -26.33 16.08
N ASP A 434 -29.16 -25.32 16.76
CA ASP A 434 -29.21 -25.27 18.23
C ASP A 434 -30.64 -25.14 18.74
N GLY A 435 -31.52 -24.47 17.97
CA GLY A 435 -32.96 -24.42 18.26
C GLY A 435 -33.65 -25.79 18.20
N LEU A 436 -33.05 -26.80 17.54
CA LEU A 436 -33.57 -28.17 17.48
C LEU A 436 -33.08 -29.05 18.64
N ARG A 437 -32.19 -28.55 19.50
CA ARG A 437 -31.57 -29.34 20.57
C ARG A 437 -32.60 -30.00 21.48
N SER A 438 -33.54 -29.24 22.04
CA SER A 438 -34.53 -29.79 22.97
C SER A 438 -35.39 -30.89 22.34
N VAL A 439 -35.76 -30.71 21.07
CA VAL A 439 -36.54 -31.70 20.30
C VAL A 439 -35.74 -32.98 20.06
N LEU A 440 -34.46 -32.85 19.72
CA LEU A 440 -33.58 -34.00 19.51
C LEU A 440 -33.25 -34.72 20.83
N GLU A 441 -33.06 -33.97 21.93
CA GLU A 441 -32.82 -34.53 23.26
C GLU A 441 -34.01 -35.36 23.73
N GLU A 442 -35.25 -34.91 23.48
CA GLU A 442 -36.47 -35.67 23.77
C GLU A 442 -36.59 -36.94 22.91
N ALA A 443 -36.22 -36.86 21.63
CA ALA A 443 -36.40 -37.96 20.69
C ALA A 443 -35.28 -39.03 20.74
N LEU A 444 -34.03 -38.63 20.97
CA LEU A 444 -32.83 -39.47 20.83
C LEU A 444 -32.06 -39.64 22.15
N GLY A 445 -32.35 -38.82 23.17
CA GLY A 445 -31.51 -38.68 24.36
C GLY A 445 -30.37 -37.69 24.16
N ALA A 446 -29.84 -37.15 25.27
CA ALA A 446 -28.90 -36.02 25.26
C ALA A 446 -27.61 -36.27 24.48
N GLU A 447 -26.96 -37.41 24.69
CA GLU A 447 -25.69 -37.74 24.04
C GLU A 447 -25.86 -37.95 22.53
N ALA A 448 -26.90 -38.66 22.11
CA ALA A 448 -27.19 -38.90 20.70
C ALA A 448 -27.61 -37.61 19.97
N ALA A 449 -28.37 -36.73 20.64
CA ALA A 449 -28.73 -35.41 20.13
C ALA A 449 -27.48 -34.54 19.91
N GLU A 450 -26.53 -34.54 20.85
CA GLU A 450 -25.29 -33.77 20.72
C GLU A 450 -24.42 -34.26 19.55
N VAL A 451 -24.25 -35.59 19.40
CA VAL A 451 -23.54 -36.16 18.25
C VAL A 451 -24.25 -35.82 16.93
N HIS A 452 -25.58 -35.90 16.90
CA HIS A 452 -26.36 -35.56 15.70
C HIS A 452 -26.20 -34.08 15.32
N LEU A 453 -26.31 -33.17 16.30
CA LEU A 453 -26.09 -31.74 16.09
C LEU A 453 -24.67 -31.45 15.62
N LYS A 454 -23.66 -32.07 16.23
CA LYS A 454 -22.27 -31.90 15.82
C LYS A 454 -22.04 -32.32 14.37
N ASN A 455 -22.57 -33.48 13.96
CA ASN A 455 -22.46 -33.94 12.58
C ASN A 455 -23.16 -33.00 11.61
N LYS A 456 -24.37 -32.52 11.96
CA LYS A 456 -25.11 -31.55 11.13
C LYS A 456 -24.39 -30.21 11.02
N LYS A 457 -23.83 -29.70 12.12
CA LYS A 457 -22.99 -28.48 12.07
C LYS A 457 -21.75 -28.69 11.20
N GLN A 458 -21.11 -29.86 11.26
CA GLN A 458 -19.97 -30.19 10.40
C GLN A 458 -20.34 -30.22 8.91
N GLU A 459 -21.54 -30.69 8.55
CA GLU A 459 -22.06 -30.64 7.17
C GLU A 459 -22.28 -29.20 6.67
N LEU A 460 -22.55 -28.24 7.58
CA LEU A 460 -22.71 -26.82 7.26
C LEU A 460 -21.40 -26.02 7.36
N ALA A 461 -20.34 -26.60 7.91
CA ALA A 461 -19.06 -25.94 8.10
C ALA A 461 -18.37 -25.64 6.76
N PHE A 462 -17.34 -24.81 6.82
CA PHE A 462 -16.48 -24.62 5.65
C PHE A 462 -15.82 -25.93 5.23
N PRO A 463 -15.69 -26.19 3.92
CA PRO A 463 -14.85 -27.30 3.48
C PRO A 463 -13.42 -27.09 3.95
N ALA A 464 -12.77 -28.16 4.38
CA ALA A 464 -11.39 -28.12 4.88
C ALA A 464 -10.37 -27.78 3.78
N ASP A 465 -10.70 -28.15 2.54
CA ASP A 465 -10.00 -27.73 1.34
C ASP A 465 -10.61 -26.43 0.78
N VAL A 466 -9.76 -25.47 0.45
CA VAL A 466 -10.17 -24.20 -0.13
C VAL A 466 -10.66 -24.38 -1.58
N ASP A 467 -10.25 -25.44 -2.26
CA ASP A 467 -10.65 -25.73 -3.64
C ASP A 467 -12.12 -26.18 -3.75
N ASP A 468 -12.69 -26.73 -2.67
CA ASP A 468 -14.12 -27.08 -2.57
C ASP A 468 -15.00 -25.88 -2.18
N PHE A 469 -14.38 -24.79 -1.71
CA PHE A 469 -15.09 -23.61 -1.20
C PHE A 469 -15.93 -22.87 -2.26
N PRO A 470 -15.52 -22.74 -3.54
CA PRO A 470 -16.36 -22.14 -4.58
C PRO A 470 -17.70 -22.84 -4.77
N ALA A 471 -17.72 -24.17 -4.73
CA ALA A 471 -18.95 -24.96 -4.84
C ALA A 471 -19.84 -24.71 -3.62
N TYR A 472 -19.26 -24.69 -2.42
CA TYR A 472 -19.96 -24.34 -1.18
C TYR A 472 -20.63 -22.96 -1.26
N VAL A 473 -19.89 -21.92 -1.65
CA VAL A 473 -20.40 -20.55 -1.76
C VAL A 473 -21.50 -20.44 -2.82
N THR A 474 -21.33 -21.11 -3.96
CA THR A 474 -22.32 -21.09 -5.05
C THR A 474 -23.63 -21.76 -4.64
N GLU A 475 -23.54 -22.97 -4.11
CA GLU A 475 -24.69 -23.81 -3.77
C GLU A 475 -25.46 -23.32 -2.55
N ARG A 476 -24.78 -22.70 -1.59
CA ARG A 476 -25.39 -22.28 -0.32
C ARG A 476 -25.81 -20.82 -0.33
N PHE A 477 -25.22 -20.00 -1.20
CA PHE A 477 -25.42 -18.56 -1.18
C PHE A 477 -25.76 -17.95 -2.55
N LEU A 478 -24.83 -17.97 -3.50
CA LEU A 478 -24.93 -17.13 -4.71
C LEU A 478 -26.13 -17.48 -5.60
N LYS A 479 -26.51 -18.76 -5.68
CA LYS A 479 -27.69 -19.18 -6.49
C LYS A 479 -29.01 -18.57 -6.04
N TYR A 480 -29.07 -18.05 -4.81
CA TYR A 480 -30.26 -17.43 -4.25
C TYR A 480 -30.33 -15.91 -4.46
N ILE A 481 -29.25 -15.27 -4.94
CA ILE A 481 -29.23 -13.82 -5.20
C ILE A 481 -29.12 -13.59 -6.72
N PRO A 482 -30.21 -13.19 -7.39
CA PRO A 482 -30.22 -13.05 -8.85
C PRO A 482 -29.36 -11.89 -9.36
N VAL A 483 -28.67 -12.09 -10.49
CA VAL A 483 -27.78 -11.09 -11.11
C VAL A 483 -28.45 -9.75 -11.40
N ARG A 484 -29.76 -9.74 -11.70
CA ARG A 484 -30.54 -8.52 -11.97
C ARG A 484 -30.51 -7.50 -10.84
N VAL A 485 -30.25 -7.91 -9.59
CA VAL A 485 -30.08 -6.97 -8.46
C VAL A 485 -28.90 -6.03 -8.72
N PHE A 486 -27.85 -6.52 -9.38
CA PHE A 486 -26.66 -5.71 -9.69
C PHE A 486 -26.79 -4.96 -11.02
N LEU A 487 -27.59 -5.45 -11.96
CA LEU A 487 -27.80 -4.78 -13.25
C LEU A 487 -28.75 -3.59 -13.17
N SER A 488 -29.56 -3.52 -12.10
CA SER A 488 -30.59 -2.51 -11.97
C SER A 488 -30.03 -1.16 -11.52
N THR A 489 -30.62 -0.07 -12.01
CA THR A 489 -30.22 1.30 -11.65
C THR A 489 -30.53 1.60 -10.19
N TRP A 490 -29.54 2.08 -9.44
CA TRP A 490 -29.72 2.44 -8.04
C TRP A 490 -30.24 3.88 -7.87
N VAL A 491 -30.86 4.19 -6.72
CA VAL A 491 -31.01 5.57 -6.25
C VAL A 491 -29.64 6.21 -6.02
N LYS A 492 -29.58 7.53 -6.16
CA LYS A 492 -28.32 8.29 -6.18
C LYS A 492 -27.52 8.24 -4.87
N SER A 493 -28.13 7.92 -3.72
CA SER A 493 -27.44 7.82 -2.43
C SER A 493 -27.55 6.42 -1.86
N LEU A 494 -26.39 5.78 -1.64
CA LEU A 494 -26.21 4.62 -0.76
C LEU A 494 -25.18 4.90 0.34
N ASP A 495 -24.81 6.16 0.49
CA ASP A 495 -23.77 6.58 1.41
C ASP A 495 -24.31 6.77 2.83
N ASP A 496 -25.62 6.93 2.99
CA ASP A 496 -26.32 6.97 4.28
C ASP A 496 -26.71 5.56 4.78
N ASP A 497 -27.00 5.45 6.07
CA ASP A 497 -27.34 4.17 6.71
C ASP A 497 -28.67 3.60 6.22
N GLN A 498 -29.61 4.45 5.79
CA GLN A 498 -30.89 3.99 5.25
C GLN A 498 -30.71 3.30 3.90
N GLY A 499 -29.91 3.86 3.00
CA GLY A 499 -29.58 3.26 1.70
C GLY A 499 -28.87 1.91 1.89
N ARG A 500 -27.93 1.84 2.84
CA ARG A 500 -27.26 0.58 3.20
C ARG A 500 -28.26 -0.47 3.72
N GLN A 501 -29.15 -0.08 4.63
CA GLN A 501 -30.16 -0.98 5.14
C GLN A 501 -31.12 -1.45 4.05
N ASN A 502 -31.58 -0.54 3.19
CA ASN A 502 -32.46 -0.88 2.07
C ASN A 502 -31.79 -1.88 1.11
N LEU A 503 -30.47 -1.77 0.88
CA LEU A 503 -29.74 -2.70 0.01
C LEU A 503 -29.62 -4.08 0.67
N TYR A 504 -29.34 -4.10 1.98
CA TYR A 504 -29.33 -5.33 2.76
C TYR A 504 -30.71 -6.04 2.71
N ASP A 505 -31.79 -5.32 3.01
CA ASP A 505 -33.15 -5.86 3.02
C ASP A 505 -33.57 -6.40 1.64
N GLU A 506 -33.13 -5.73 0.58
CA GLU A 506 -33.43 -6.13 -0.80
C GLU A 506 -32.66 -7.39 -1.22
N LEU A 507 -31.38 -7.49 -0.85
CA LEU A 507 -30.58 -8.70 -1.06
C LEU A 507 -31.10 -9.87 -0.21
N GLU A 508 -31.45 -9.64 1.05
CA GLU A 508 -32.05 -10.64 1.93
C GLU A 508 -33.40 -11.11 1.39
N ARG A 509 -34.26 -10.19 0.92
CA ARG A 509 -35.53 -10.56 0.30
C ARG A 509 -35.31 -11.39 -0.96
N ALA A 510 -34.32 -11.03 -1.79
CA ALA A 510 -33.97 -11.81 -2.97
C ALA A 510 -33.58 -13.23 -2.58
N PHE A 511 -32.64 -13.36 -1.63
CA PHE A 511 -32.19 -14.62 -1.07
C PHE A 511 -33.35 -15.49 -0.58
N GLU A 512 -34.19 -14.98 0.33
CA GLU A 512 -35.27 -15.78 0.93
C GLU A 512 -36.35 -16.19 -0.07
N ARG A 513 -36.68 -15.33 -1.05
CA ARG A 513 -37.69 -15.66 -2.05
C ARG A 513 -37.20 -16.76 -2.99
N VAL A 514 -35.99 -16.62 -3.51
CA VAL A 514 -35.43 -17.62 -4.44
C VAL A 514 -35.19 -18.94 -3.70
N ARG A 515 -34.71 -18.90 -2.45
CA ARG A 515 -34.56 -20.10 -1.61
C ARG A 515 -35.88 -20.85 -1.40
N LYS A 516 -36.99 -20.13 -1.29
CA LYS A 516 -38.35 -20.70 -1.18
C LYS A 516 -38.97 -21.10 -2.54
N GLY A 517 -38.20 -21.06 -3.64
CA GLY A 517 -38.71 -21.33 -4.99
C GLY A 517 -39.64 -20.25 -5.54
N GLN A 518 -39.70 -19.07 -4.93
CA GLN A 518 -40.55 -17.97 -5.36
C GLN A 518 -39.86 -17.11 -6.41
N ARG A 519 -40.63 -16.62 -7.38
CA ARG A 519 -40.14 -15.63 -8.34
C ARG A 519 -39.81 -14.32 -7.61
N TYR A 520 -38.54 -13.95 -7.58
CA TYR A 520 -38.13 -12.63 -7.13
C TYR A 520 -38.59 -11.56 -8.14
N VAL A 521 -38.96 -10.38 -7.65
CA VAL A 521 -39.32 -9.21 -8.47
C VAL A 521 -38.72 -7.99 -7.76
N LEU A 522 -38.02 -7.17 -8.51
CA LEU A 522 -37.43 -5.92 -8.02
C LEU A 522 -38.56 -4.94 -7.71
N ARG A 523 -38.59 -4.33 -6.52
CA ARG A 523 -39.62 -3.34 -6.18
C ARG A 523 -39.26 -1.99 -6.81
N GLY A 524 -40.17 -1.47 -7.65
CA GLY A 524 -39.92 -0.28 -8.47
C GLY A 524 -40.29 1.09 -7.88
N SER A 525 -40.80 1.20 -6.65
CA SER A 525 -41.39 2.49 -6.19
C SER A 525 -40.99 2.97 -4.80
N GLY A 526 -40.04 2.32 -4.10
CA GLY A 526 -39.61 2.80 -2.77
C GLY A 526 -38.36 2.15 -2.17
N GLY A 527 -37.51 1.50 -2.98
CA GLY A 527 -36.29 0.82 -2.52
C GLY A 527 -35.02 1.38 -3.16
N VAL A 528 -33.88 0.69 -2.97
CA VAL A 528 -32.54 1.04 -3.53
C VAL A 528 -32.52 1.25 -5.05
N PHE A 529 -33.58 0.89 -5.76
CA PHE A 529 -33.63 0.89 -7.21
C PHE A 529 -34.54 2.00 -7.74
N ALA A 530 -34.05 2.72 -8.74
CA ALA A 530 -34.85 3.71 -9.45
C ALA A 530 -35.78 3.01 -10.45
N PRO A 531 -37.03 3.47 -10.62
CA PRO A 531 -37.87 3.00 -11.72
C PRO A 531 -37.13 3.27 -13.03
N SER A 532 -36.91 2.22 -13.82
CA SER A 532 -36.36 2.35 -15.16
C SER A 532 -37.33 3.21 -15.98
N SER A 533 -36.92 4.41 -16.35
CA SER A 533 -37.62 5.24 -17.33
C SER A 533 -37.39 4.70 -18.74
N ALA A 534 -37.70 3.42 -18.95
CA ALA A 534 -37.68 2.80 -20.28
C ALA A 534 -39.13 2.80 -20.78
N GLU A 535 -39.37 3.54 -21.86
CA GLU A 535 -40.55 3.36 -22.69
C GLU A 535 -40.68 1.86 -23.04
N PRO A 536 -41.91 1.30 -23.05
CA PRO A 536 -42.10 -0.07 -23.46
C PRO A 536 -41.55 -0.27 -24.88
N PRO A 537 -40.96 -1.43 -25.19
CA PRO A 537 -40.64 -1.76 -26.58
C PRO A 537 -41.93 -1.67 -27.39
N SER A 538 -41.88 -0.95 -28.52
CA SER A 538 -42.97 -0.93 -29.49
C SER A 538 -43.23 -2.38 -29.93
N ASP A 539 -44.47 -2.83 -29.80
CA ASP A 539 -44.95 -4.03 -30.46
C ASP A 539 -44.85 -3.81 -31.97
N ASP A 540 -43.82 -4.37 -32.59
CA ASP A 540 -43.74 -4.73 -34.01
C ASP A 540 -43.12 -6.14 -34.14
#